data_AF-A0A7Y2KFS6-F1
#
_entry.id   AF-A0A7Y2KFS6-F1
#
_cell.length_a   1.000
_cell.length_b   1.000
_cell.length_c   1.000
_cell.angle_alpha   90.00
_cell.angle_beta   90.00
_cell.angle_gamma   90.00
#
_symmetry.space_group_name_H-M   'P 1'
#
loop_
_entity.id
_entity.type
_entity.pdbx_description
1 polymer ?
#
loop_
_entity_poly.entity_id
_entity_poly.type
_entity_poly.pdbx_seq_one_letter_code
_entity_poly.pdbx_strand_id
1 'polypeptide(L)'
;MEASDLPVTVDRFLKICADPLRLRLASGADGLSREITEKKVQKTGLGITGEVDSTHPGKIQILGETEITYFRNQPPERQVRMADLLFSRSMPCAIAGASLPLPSLMVETAERRGIPLLVSDLTTADLIQEVLRNLERMFAETTTIHGVLMDILGVGIAILGKSGIGKSECALDLILRGHRFVSDDVIHLEKRGPETILGSGDDMTRYHMEIRGLGIINIRDIFGPTATVDQKKVEVIIRIEEWDAEKEYDRLGLDDRRTNLLEVNLPTYLIPVSPGRNLATIVEVAVRNHLLKRQGVFSAAELVERQAKLMEGGRPE
;
A
#
# COMPACT_ATOMS: atom_id res chain seq x y z
N MET A 1 -13.74 14.84 -6.73
CA MET A 1 -13.33 13.51 -7.20
C MET A 1 -11.91 13.30 -6.71
N GLU A 2 -11.74 12.45 -5.69
CA GLU A 2 -10.41 12.05 -5.23
C GLU A 2 -9.70 11.32 -6.38
N ALA A 3 -8.37 11.42 -6.45
CA ALA A 3 -7.57 10.89 -7.57
C ALA A 3 -7.67 9.35 -7.75
N SER A 4 -8.30 8.65 -6.79
CA SER A 4 -8.57 7.22 -6.80
C SER A 4 -9.73 6.79 -7.70
N ASP A 5 -10.64 7.70 -8.09
CA ASP A 5 -11.84 7.37 -8.89
C ASP A 5 -11.66 7.56 -10.40
N LEU A 6 -10.50 8.05 -10.84
CA LEU A 6 -10.21 8.20 -12.27
C LEU A 6 -9.86 6.84 -12.88
N PRO A 7 -10.44 6.46 -14.04
CA PRO A 7 -10.14 5.19 -14.69
C PRO A 7 -8.64 5.10 -15.01
N VAL A 8 -8.09 3.89 -14.91
CA VAL A 8 -6.70 3.63 -15.26
C VAL A 8 -6.63 3.39 -16.77
N THR A 9 -6.34 4.43 -17.54
CA THR A 9 -6.15 4.33 -18.99
C THR A 9 -4.72 3.91 -19.35
N VAL A 10 -4.52 3.42 -20.58
CA VAL A 10 -3.17 3.12 -21.10
C VAL A 10 -2.31 4.39 -21.16
N ASP A 11 -2.88 5.54 -21.50
CA ASP A 11 -2.20 6.85 -21.46
C ASP A 11 -1.68 7.18 -20.05
N ARG A 12 -2.54 7.04 -19.03
CA ARG A 12 -2.17 7.28 -17.62
C ARG A 12 -1.09 6.29 -17.17
N PHE A 13 -1.24 5.03 -17.53
CA PHE A 13 -0.25 3.99 -17.26
C PHE A 13 1.11 4.31 -17.90
N LEU A 14 1.14 4.76 -19.16
CA LEU A 14 2.39 5.17 -19.81
C LEU A 14 3.02 6.39 -19.13
N LYS A 15 2.24 7.43 -18.82
CA LYS A 15 2.76 8.64 -18.19
C LYS A 15 3.41 8.38 -16.83
N ILE A 16 2.86 7.44 -16.07
CA ILE A 16 3.35 7.11 -14.71
C ILE A 16 4.46 6.06 -14.78
N CYS A 17 4.36 5.09 -15.68
CA CYS A 17 5.17 3.88 -15.65
C CYS A 17 6.19 3.78 -16.79
N ALA A 18 6.26 4.74 -17.73
CA ALA A 18 7.19 4.66 -18.87
C ALA A 18 8.65 4.55 -18.42
N ASP A 19 9.10 5.40 -17.51
CA ASP A 19 10.48 5.38 -17.01
C ASP A 19 10.81 4.10 -16.22
N PRO A 20 10.05 3.70 -15.17
CA PRO A 20 10.37 2.51 -14.39
C PRO A 20 10.27 1.22 -15.22
N LEU A 21 9.36 1.16 -16.20
CA LEU A 21 9.19 -0.01 -17.07
C LEU A 21 9.99 0.07 -18.37
N ARG A 22 10.71 1.17 -18.61
CA ARG A 22 11.42 1.47 -19.88
C ARG A 22 10.51 1.26 -21.09
N LEU A 23 9.28 1.75 -21.02
CA LEU A 23 8.27 1.54 -22.06
C LEU A 23 8.42 2.57 -23.17
N ARG A 24 8.24 2.08 -24.40
CA ARG A 24 8.06 2.89 -25.59
C ARG A 24 6.85 2.40 -26.37
N LEU A 25 6.07 3.34 -26.91
CA LEU A 25 4.98 3.02 -27.83
C LEU A 25 5.55 2.63 -29.19
N ALA A 26 5.15 1.47 -29.71
CA ALA A 26 5.52 1.00 -31.04
C ALA A 26 4.42 1.28 -32.08
N SER A 27 3.15 1.13 -31.69
CA SER A 27 1.97 1.46 -32.53
C SER A 27 0.69 1.55 -31.69
N GLY A 28 -0.41 1.97 -32.31
CA GLY A 28 -1.75 2.00 -31.74
C GLY A 28 -2.01 3.20 -30.85
N ALA A 29 -1.47 4.36 -31.19
CA ALA A 29 -1.60 5.59 -30.40
C ALA A 29 -3.06 6.01 -30.18
N ASP A 30 -3.93 5.76 -31.17
CA ASP A 30 -5.37 6.05 -31.09
C ASP A 30 -6.08 5.27 -29.97
N GLY A 31 -5.48 4.17 -29.51
CA GLY A 31 -5.99 3.32 -28.46
C GLY A 31 -5.54 3.69 -27.04
N LEU A 32 -4.80 4.78 -26.84
CA LEU A 32 -4.26 5.13 -25.52
C LEU A 32 -5.36 5.47 -24.48
N SER A 33 -6.56 5.82 -24.93
CA SER A 33 -7.73 6.07 -24.08
C SER A 33 -8.36 4.79 -23.50
N ARG A 34 -7.95 3.60 -23.96
CA ARG A 34 -8.49 2.32 -23.50
C ARG A 34 -8.21 2.12 -22.00
N GLU A 35 -9.15 1.50 -21.32
CA GLU A 35 -9.09 1.28 -19.87
C GLU A 35 -8.48 -0.08 -19.52
N ILE A 36 -7.53 -0.05 -18.60
CA ILE A 36 -7.08 -1.21 -17.83
C ILE A 36 -8.04 -1.30 -16.64
N THR A 37 -8.72 -2.42 -16.49
CA THR A 37 -9.70 -2.63 -15.40
C THR A 37 -9.27 -3.71 -14.42
N GLU A 38 -8.17 -4.42 -14.73
CA GLU A 38 -7.68 -5.55 -13.96
C GLU A 38 -6.27 -5.27 -13.42
N LYS A 39 -6.05 -5.57 -12.13
CA LYS A 39 -4.73 -5.44 -11.46
C LYS A 39 -3.73 -6.54 -11.85
N LYS A 40 -4.08 -7.37 -12.85
CA LYS A 40 -3.32 -8.54 -13.28
C LYS A 40 -2.92 -8.41 -14.74
N VAL A 41 -1.74 -8.94 -15.06
CA VAL A 41 -1.30 -9.12 -16.43
C VAL A 41 -1.59 -10.53 -16.91
N GLN A 42 -1.59 -10.71 -18.22
CA GLN A 42 -1.75 -12.01 -18.85
C GLN A 42 -0.59 -12.26 -19.81
N LYS A 43 0.12 -13.38 -19.65
CA LYS A 43 0.99 -13.87 -20.73
C LYS A 43 0.11 -14.41 -21.85
N THR A 44 0.42 -14.00 -23.06
CA THR A 44 -0.40 -14.34 -24.23
C THR A 44 -0.43 -15.85 -24.45
N GLY A 45 0.71 -16.54 -24.32
CA GLY A 45 0.78 -18.01 -24.42
C GLY A 45 0.09 -18.55 -25.67
N LEU A 46 -0.77 -19.56 -25.52
CA LEU A 46 -1.56 -20.12 -26.62
C LEU A 46 -2.48 -19.10 -27.32
N GLY A 47 -2.79 -17.96 -26.68
CA GLY A 47 -3.54 -16.90 -27.32
C GLY A 47 -2.86 -16.34 -28.58
N ILE A 48 -1.54 -16.52 -28.72
CA ILE A 48 -0.79 -16.09 -29.90
C ILE A 48 -1.21 -16.84 -31.17
N THR A 49 -1.74 -18.07 -31.03
CA THR A 49 -2.17 -18.88 -32.18
C THR A 49 -3.46 -18.34 -32.81
N GLY A 50 -4.21 -17.49 -32.10
CA GLY A 50 -5.53 -17.00 -32.51
C GLY A 50 -6.66 -18.04 -32.39
N GLU A 51 -6.34 -19.34 -32.28
CA GLU A 51 -7.30 -20.46 -32.24
C GLU A 51 -7.94 -20.66 -30.87
N VAL A 52 -7.25 -20.24 -29.80
CA VAL A 52 -7.76 -20.30 -28.42
C VAL A 52 -8.07 -18.89 -27.95
N ASP A 53 -9.34 -18.60 -27.67
CA ASP A 53 -9.73 -17.36 -27.01
C ASP A 53 -9.50 -17.47 -25.50
N SER A 54 -8.28 -17.14 -25.08
CA SER A 54 -7.90 -17.04 -23.69
C SER A 54 -7.78 -15.60 -23.20
N THR A 55 -8.01 -14.59 -24.05
CA THR A 55 -7.79 -13.19 -23.66
C THR A 55 -8.87 -12.72 -22.73
N HIS A 56 -8.47 -12.23 -21.55
CA HIS A 56 -9.40 -11.61 -20.62
C HIS A 56 -9.47 -10.10 -20.87
N PRO A 57 -10.68 -9.56 -21.12
CA PRO A 57 -10.90 -8.12 -21.21
C PRO A 57 -10.33 -7.40 -20.00
N GLY A 58 -9.73 -6.22 -20.23
CA GLY A 58 -9.20 -5.37 -19.16
C GLY A 58 -7.79 -5.72 -18.66
N LYS A 59 -7.21 -6.88 -19.05
CA LYS A 59 -5.83 -7.25 -18.70
C LYS A 59 -4.82 -6.85 -19.76
N ILE A 60 -3.72 -6.26 -19.33
CA ILE A 60 -2.54 -6.02 -20.17
C ILE A 60 -2.01 -7.38 -20.66
N GLN A 61 -1.82 -7.51 -21.97
CA GLN A 61 -1.23 -8.70 -22.59
C GLN A 61 0.30 -8.58 -22.63
N ILE A 62 1.00 -9.63 -22.24
CA ILE A 62 2.46 -9.70 -22.29
C ILE A 62 2.87 -10.66 -23.41
N LEU A 63 3.73 -10.15 -24.29
CA LEU A 63 4.33 -10.88 -25.40
C LEU A 63 5.79 -11.19 -25.03
N GLY A 64 6.08 -12.46 -24.79
CA GLY A 64 7.43 -12.95 -24.54
C GLY A 64 8.14 -13.38 -25.82
N GLU A 65 9.39 -13.80 -25.65
CA GLU A 65 10.21 -14.31 -26.74
C GLU A 65 9.61 -15.55 -27.38
N THR A 66 9.01 -16.45 -26.57
CA THR A 66 8.37 -17.67 -27.06
C THR A 66 7.21 -17.34 -28.00
N GLU A 67 6.33 -16.40 -27.64
CA GLU A 67 5.21 -16.01 -28.48
C GLU A 67 5.67 -15.34 -29.79
N ILE A 68 6.62 -14.41 -29.71
CA ILE A 68 7.15 -13.71 -30.89
C ILE A 68 7.89 -14.69 -31.82
N THR A 69 8.68 -15.60 -31.27
CA THR A 69 9.41 -16.61 -32.05
C THR A 69 8.45 -17.58 -32.73
N TYR A 70 7.43 -18.05 -32.01
CA TYR A 70 6.39 -18.90 -32.58
C TYR A 70 5.69 -18.20 -33.75
N PHE A 71 5.30 -16.93 -33.58
CA PHE A 71 4.66 -16.13 -34.64
C PHE A 71 5.54 -16.05 -35.90
N ARG A 72 6.82 -15.70 -35.75
CA ARG A 72 7.76 -15.57 -36.89
C ARG A 72 7.95 -16.87 -37.66
N ASN A 73 7.88 -18.01 -36.98
CA ASN A 73 8.08 -19.33 -37.60
C ASN A 73 6.83 -19.84 -38.33
N GLN A 74 5.73 -19.10 -38.33
CA GLN A 74 4.53 -19.49 -39.08
C GLN A 74 4.59 -19.04 -40.55
N PRO A 75 3.92 -19.75 -41.48
CA PRO A 75 3.75 -19.31 -42.84
C PRO A 75 3.10 -17.91 -42.93
N PRO A 76 3.45 -17.06 -43.90
CA PRO A 76 2.95 -15.68 -44.00
C PRO A 76 1.42 -15.55 -43.91
N GLU A 77 0.67 -16.43 -44.59
CA GLU A 77 -0.80 -16.44 -44.52
C GLU A 77 -1.33 -16.70 -43.11
N ARG A 78 -0.63 -17.56 -42.35
CA ARG A 78 -0.99 -17.87 -40.96
C ARG A 78 -0.64 -16.72 -40.03
N GLN A 79 0.47 -16.02 -40.28
CA GLN A 79 0.84 -14.82 -39.52
C GLN A 79 -0.22 -13.71 -39.63
N VAL A 80 -0.77 -13.49 -40.83
CA VAL A 80 -1.86 -12.51 -41.04
C VAL A 80 -3.08 -12.88 -40.21
N ARG A 81 -3.53 -14.14 -40.30
CA ARG A 81 -4.67 -14.64 -39.51
C ARG A 81 -4.41 -14.51 -38.00
N MET A 82 -3.22 -14.88 -37.53
CA MET A 82 -2.87 -14.79 -36.11
C MET A 82 -2.86 -13.36 -35.60
N ALA A 83 -2.26 -12.42 -36.34
CA ALA A 83 -2.23 -11.01 -35.96
C ALA A 83 -3.65 -10.43 -35.91
N ASP A 84 -4.46 -10.67 -36.95
CA ASP A 84 -5.84 -10.18 -36.98
C ASP A 84 -6.70 -10.77 -35.86
N LEU A 85 -6.52 -12.05 -35.52
CA LEU A 85 -7.26 -12.70 -34.42
C LEU A 85 -6.78 -12.23 -33.05
N LEU A 86 -5.48 -11.99 -32.86
CA LEU A 86 -4.95 -11.49 -31.59
C LEU A 86 -5.49 -10.08 -31.32
N PHE A 87 -5.38 -9.18 -32.30
CA PHE A 87 -5.75 -7.78 -32.16
C PHE A 87 -7.24 -7.48 -32.47
N SER A 88 -8.05 -8.49 -32.77
CA SER A 88 -9.52 -8.33 -32.78
C SER A 88 -10.13 -8.47 -31.39
N ARG A 89 -9.37 -9.02 -30.43
CA ARG A 89 -9.83 -9.27 -29.06
C ARG A 89 -9.84 -7.99 -28.23
N SER A 90 -10.73 -7.95 -27.24
CA SER A 90 -10.78 -6.82 -26.30
C SER A 90 -9.62 -6.90 -25.31
N MET A 91 -8.58 -6.11 -25.54
CA MET A 91 -7.49 -5.90 -24.58
C MET A 91 -7.16 -4.40 -24.45
N PRO A 92 -6.74 -3.90 -23.27
CA PRO A 92 -6.30 -2.52 -23.13
C PRO A 92 -5.08 -2.23 -24.00
N CYS A 93 -4.03 -3.04 -23.87
CA CYS A 93 -2.78 -2.93 -24.63
C CYS A 93 -2.02 -4.27 -24.59
N ALA A 94 -0.99 -4.36 -25.43
CA ALA A 94 0.00 -5.44 -25.42
C ALA A 94 1.40 -4.87 -25.17
N ILE A 95 2.23 -5.55 -24.38
CA ILE A 95 3.60 -5.16 -24.08
C ILE A 95 4.54 -6.31 -24.40
N ALA A 96 5.53 -6.06 -25.27
CA ALA A 96 6.63 -6.97 -25.53
C ALA A 96 7.83 -6.64 -24.66
N GLY A 97 8.39 -7.65 -23.99
CA GLY A 97 9.62 -7.49 -23.20
C GLY A 97 10.90 -7.67 -24.03
N ALA A 98 12.03 -7.54 -23.34
CA ALA A 98 13.39 -7.84 -23.80
C ALA A 98 13.80 -7.14 -25.11
N SER A 99 13.29 -5.93 -25.35
CA SER A 99 13.50 -5.16 -26.58
C SER A 99 13.25 -5.99 -27.85
N LEU A 100 12.33 -6.98 -27.78
CA LEU A 100 12.12 -7.93 -28.86
C LEU A 100 11.73 -7.19 -30.15
N PRO A 101 12.35 -7.51 -31.31
CA PRO A 101 11.98 -6.88 -32.57
C PRO A 101 10.56 -7.30 -32.95
N LEU A 102 9.59 -6.42 -32.84
CA LEU A 102 8.21 -6.78 -33.18
C LEU A 102 8.08 -7.05 -34.68
N PRO A 103 7.44 -8.16 -35.11
CA PRO A 103 7.11 -8.39 -36.51
C PRO A 103 6.28 -7.21 -37.06
N SER A 104 6.64 -6.68 -38.23
CA SER A 104 5.96 -5.51 -38.82
C SER A 104 4.45 -5.69 -38.93
N LEU A 105 4.03 -6.89 -39.30
CA LEU A 105 2.62 -7.27 -39.40
C LEU A 105 1.85 -7.14 -38.07
N MET A 106 2.50 -7.39 -36.92
CA MET A 106 1.89 -7.15 -35.60
C MET A 106 1.76 -5.65 -35.33
N VAL A 107 2.80 -4.87 -35.65
CA VAL A 107 2.81 -3.41 -35.48
C VAL A 107 1.71 -2.76 -36.32
N GLU A 108 1.64 -3.09 -37.61
CA GLU A 108 0.65 -2.61 -38.57
C GLU A 108 -0.78 -3.01 -38.19
N THR A 109 -0.97 -4.24 -37.70
CA THR A 109 -2.29 -4.72 -37.30
C THR A 109 -2.74 -4.07 -35.99
N ALA A 110 -1.85 -3.90 -35.02
CA ALA A 110 -2.14 -3.17 -33.79
C ALA A 110 -2.50 -1.71 -34.07
N GLU A 111 -1.79 -1.04 -34.98
CA GLU A 111 -2.11 0.31 -35.45
C GLU A 111 -3.53 0.37 -36.05
N ARG A 112 -3.80 -0.50 -37.04
CA ARG A 112 -5.10 -0.57 -37.72
C ARG A 112 -6.26 -0.84 -36.76
N ARG A 113 -6.02 -1.61 -35.69
CA ARG A 113 -7.02 -1.98 -34.68
C ARG A 113 -7.11 -0.98 -33.52
N GLY A 114 -6.25 0.04 -33.48
CA GLY A 114 -6.18 0.98 -32.37
C GLY A 114 -5.87 0.29 -31.04
N ILE A 115 -4.99 -0.72 -31.04
CA ILE A 115 -4.52 -1.39 -29.82
C ILE A 115 -3.09 -0.93 -29.55
N PRO A 116 -2.82 -0.24 -28.42
CA PRO A 116 -1.47 0.16 -28.07
C PRO A 116 -0.56 -1.06 -27.94
N LEU A 117 0.50 -1.06 -28.74
CA LEU A 117 1.57 -2.05 -28.69
C LEU A 117 2.82 -1.37 -28.14
N LEU A 118 3.25 -1.80 -26.96
CA LEU A 118 4.36 -1.25 -26.22
C LEU A 118 5.56 -2.20 -26.26
N VAL A 119 6.75 -1.65 -26.13
CA VAL A 119 8.00 -2.42 -25.99
C VAL A 119 8.71 -1.96 -24.73
N SER A 120 9.25 -2.92 -23.97
CA SER A 120 10.09 -2.70 -22.81
C SER A 120 11.44 -3.37 -23.01
N ASP A 121 12.49 -2.74 -22.46
CA ASP A 121 13.84 -3.30 -22.43
C ASP A 121 14.04 -4.31 -21.28
N LEU A 122 13.07 -4.43 -20.37
CA LEU A 122 13.12 -5.38 -19.26
C LEU A 122 12.87 -6.81 -19.75
N THR A 123 13.46 -7.81 -19.09
CA THR A 123 13.13 -9.22 -19.36
C THR A 123 11.64 -9.45 -19.14
N THR A 124 11.06 -10.48 -19.77
CA THR A 124 9.62 -10.77 -19.60
C THR A 124 9.24 -11.03 -18.13
N ALA A 125 10.14 -11.62 -17.33
CA ALA A 125 9.90 -11.86 -15.91
C ALA A 125 9.89 -10.55 -15.12
N ASP A 126 10.91 -9.70 -15.32
CA ASP A 126 11.02 -8.40 -14.64
C ASP A 126 9.89 -7.46 -15.04
N LEU A 127 9.55 -7.42 -16.33
CA LEU A 127 8.43 -6.65 -16.86
C LEU A 127 7.12 -7.03 -16.16
N ILE A 128 6.84 -8.31 -16.02
CA ILE A 128 5.61 -8.77 -15.34
C ILE A 128 5.58 -8.30 -13.88
N GLN A 129 6.69 -8.46 -13.16
CA GLN A 129 6.76 -8.05 -11.75
C GLN A 129 6.57 -6.55 -11.59
N GLU A 130 7.25 -5.74 -12.41
CA GLU A 130 7.14 -4.29 -12.32
C GLU A 130 5.79 -3.77 -12.81
N VAL A 131 5.18 -4.37 -13.84
CA VAL A 131 3.82 -4.00 -14.25
C VAL A 131 2.83 -4.30 -13.11
N LEU A 132 2.89 -5.50 -12.52
CA LEU A 132 2.03 -5.86 -11.38
C LEU A 132 2.21 -4.89 -10.22
N ARG A 133 3.45 -4.56 -9.85
CA ARG A 133 3.76 -3.58 -8.79
C ARG A 133 3.15 -2.21 -9.07
N ASN A 134 3.22 -1.73 -10.31
CA ASN A 134 2.67 -0.44 -10.68
C ASN A 134 1.14 -0.46 -10.75
N LEU A 135 0.53 -1.53 -11.28
CA LEU A 135 -0.93 -1.70 -11.27
C LEU A 135 -1.45 -1.75 -9.82
N GLU A 136 -0.78 -2.49 -8.92
CA GLU A 136 -1.14 -2.51 -7.50
C GLU A 136 -1.16 -1.11 -6.88
N ARG A 137 -0.22 -0.23 -7.27
CA ARG A 137 -0.19 1.16 -6.82
C ARG A 137 -1.30 2.00 -7.42
N MET A 138 -1.53 1.88 -8.72
CA MET A 138 -2.56 2.66 -9.43
C MET A 138 -3.98 2.31 -8.98
N PHE A 139 -4.21 1.06 -8.58
CA PHE A 139 -5.49 0.59 -8.07
C PHE A 139 -5.52 0.44 -6.55
N ALA A 140 -4.59 1.06 -5.82
CA ALA A 140 -4.56 0.98 -4.38
C ALA A 140 -5.78 1.68 -3.78
N GLU A 141 -6.45 1.00 -2.84
CA GLU A 141 -7.50 1.63 -2.05
C GLU A 141 -6.86 2.66 -1.12
N THR A 142 -7.40 3.86 -1.11
CA THR A 142 -6.93 4.96 -0.27
C THR A 142 -8.05 5.48 0.62
N THR A 143 -7.68 5.94 1.81
CA THR A 143 -8.58 6.70 2.68
C THR A 143 -7.78 7.72 3.47
N THR A 144 -8.45 8.67 4.12
CA THR A 144 -7.81 9.67 4.96
C THR A 144 -8.43 9.62 6.34
N ILE A 145 -7.60 9.65 7.38
CA ILE A 145 -8.04 9.70 8.77
C ILE A 145 -7.38 10.86 9.52
N HIS A 146 -8.03 11.31 10.59
CA HIS A 146 -7.48 12.34 11.46
C HIS A 146 -6.69 11.76 12.64
N GLY A 147 -5.46 12.23 12.85
CA GLY A 147 -4.59 11.77 13.92
C GLY A 147 -3.12 12.10 13.70
N VAL A 148 -2.26 11.54 14.53
CA VAL A 148 -0.81 11.61 14.38
C VAL A 148 -0.28 10.25 13.94
N LEU A 149 0.58 10.21 12.93
CA LEU A 149 1.32 9.01 12.56
C LEU A 149 2.79 9.15 12.98
N MET A 150 3.30 8.15 13.68
CA MET A 150 4.68 8.11 14.17
C MET A 150 5.34 6.76 13.91
N ASP A 151 6.66 6.76 13.86
CA ASP A 151 7.49 5.57 13.95
C ASP A 151 8.17 5.50 15.32
N ILE A 152 7.68 4.59 16.15
CA ILE A 152 8.09 4.40 17.54
C ILE A 152 8.77 3.03 17.63
N LEU A 153 10.07 3.01 17.95
CA LEU A 153 10.87 1.79 18.05
C LEU A 153 10.79 0.90 16.79
N GLY A 154 10.61 1.50 15.61
CA GLY A 154 10.48 0.78 14.34
C GLY A 154 9.05 0.36 13.99
N VAL A 155 8.06 0.60 14.85
CA VAL A 155 6.64 0.27 14.65
C VAL A 155 5.87 1.51 14.24
N GLY A 156 5.06 1.41 13.18
CA GLY A 156 4.19 2.52 12.78
C GLY A 156 2.92 2.60 13.62
N ILE A 157 2.76 3.71 14.35
CA ILE A 157 1.66 3.94 15.29
C ILE A 157 0.82 5.11 14.82
N ALA A 158 -0.48 4.86 14.60
CA ALA A 158 -1.45 5.94 14.40
C ALA A 158 -2.15 6.27 15.72
N ILE A 159 -1.92 7.48 16.23
CA ILE A 159 -2.49 8.01 17.46
C ILE A 159 -3.76 8.80 17.10
N LEU A 160 -4.91 8.28 17.49
CA LEU A 160 -6.23 8.82 17.19
C LEU A 160 -6.91 9.32 18.48
N GLY A 161 -7.78 10.31 18.36
CA GLY A 161 -8.49 10.88 19.51
C GLY A 161 -9.09 12.24 19.18
N LYS A 162 -9.94 12.75 20.07
CA LYS A 162 -10.61 14.05 19.89
C LYS A 162 -9.59 15.19 19.70
N SER A 163 -9.99 16.27 19.02
CA SER A 163 -9.14 17.46 18.87
C SER A 163 -8.83 18.06 20.25
N GLY A 164 -7.59 18.50 20.46
CA GLY A 164 -7.16 19.10 21.72
C GLY A 164 -6.91 18.14 22.89
N ILE A 165 -7.00 16.82 22.69
CA ILE A 165 -6.76 15.82 23.75
C ILE A 165 -5.26 15.62 24.09
N GLY A 166 -4.35 16.26 23.34
CA GLY A 166 -2.91 16.14 23.57
C GLY A 166 -2.16 15.24 22.57
N LYS A 167 -2.70 14.98 21.37
CA LYS A 167 -2.05 14.09 20.38
C LYS A 167 -0.72 14.65 19.89
N SER A 168 -0.71 15.91 19.45
CA SER A 168 0.47 16.59 18.91
C SER A 168 1.52 16.82 20.00
N GLU A 169 1.10 17.16 21.22
CA GLU A 169 2.00 17.28 22.38
C GLU A 169 2.62 15.93 22.77
N CYS A 170 1.83 14.85 22.77
CA CYS A 170 2.36 13.50 22.96
C CYS A 170 3.36 13.13 21.86
N ALA A 171 3.10 13.53 20.62
CA ALA A 171 3.98 13.28 19.50
C ALA A 171 5.31 14.02 19.64
N LEU A 172 5.27 15.28 20.06
CA LEU A 172 6.46 16.10 20.32
C LEU A 172 7.33 15.48 21.42
N ASP A 173 6.72 15.03 22.53
CA ASP A 173 7.42 14.32 23.60
C ASP A 173 8.12 13.04 23.09
N LEU A 174 7.48 12.30 22.18
CA LEU A 174 8.05 11.10 21.57
C LEU A 174 9.19 11.42 20.60
N ILE A 175 9.11 12.53 19.85
CA ILE A 175 10.20 13.02 18.99
C ILE A 175 11.42 13.39 19.84
N LEU A 176 11.20 14.08 20.97
CA LEU A 176 12.26 14.41 21.93
C LEU A 176 12.98 13.16 22.49
N ARG A 177 12.31 12.01 22.52
CA ARG A 177 12.88 10.70 22.91
C ARG A 177 13.57 9.96 21.76
N GLY A 178 13.66 10.57 20.58
CA GLY A 178 14.33 10.01 19.40
C GLY A 178 13.43 9.16 18.49
N HIS A 179 12.10 9.21 18.67
CA HIS A 179 11.16 8.60 17.72
C HIS A 179 10.96 9.50 16.51
N ARG A 180 10.42 8.94 15.42
CA ARG A 180 10.30 9.67 14.16
C ARG A 180 8.86 10.06 13.87
N PHE A 181 8.70 11.29 13.44
CA PHE A 181 7.44 11.88 12.98
C PHE A 181 7.13 11.47 11.54
N VAL A 182 5.85 11.23 11.24
CA VAL A 182 5.37 11.01 9.87
C VAL A 182 4.38 12.09 9.47
N SER A 183 3.31 12.26 10.25
CA SER A 183 2.27 13.26 10.00
C SER A 183 1.54 13.67 11.28
N ASP A 184 0.98 14.88 11.28
CA ASP A 184 0.03 15.40 12.26
C ASP A 184 -1.25 15.87 11.55
N ASP A 185 -2.36 15.81 12.28
CA ASP A 185 -3.73 16.08 11.87
C ASP A 185 -4.28 15.17 10.76
N VAL A 186 -3.66 15.11 9.59
CA VAL A 186 -4.15 14.36 8.42
C VAL A 186 -3.21 13.21 8.09
N ILE A 187 -3.74 11.99 8.02
CA ILE A 187 -2.99 10.79 7.62
C ILE A 187 -3.67 10.20 6.38
N HIS A 188 -2.96 10.21 5.25
CA HIS A 188 -3.35 9.45 4.07
C HIS A 188 -2.93 8.00 4.25
N LEU A 189 -3.89 7.10 4.06
CA LEU A 189 -3.70 5.66 4.16
C LEU A 189 -3.87 5.04 2.79
N GLU A 190 -2.99 4.12 2.46
CA GLU A 190 -2.97 3.41 1.19
C GLU A 190 -2.75 1.91 1.42
N LYS A 191 -3.66 1.08 0.92
CA LYS A 191 -3.58 -0.38 1.02
C LYS A 191 -2.54 -0.91 0.03
N ARG A 192 -1.65 -1.77 0.52
CA ARG A 192 -0.60 -2.44 -0.24
C ARG A 192 -0.71 -3.94 -0.01
N GLY A 193 -1.26 -4.66 -0.98
CA GLY A 193 -1.55 -6.08 -0.81
C GLY A 193 -2.65 -6.34 0.24
N PRO A 194 -2.76 -7.58 0.76
CA PRO A 194 -3.92 -7.98 1.57
C PRO A 194 -3.89 -7.47 3.02
N GLU A 195 -2.71 -7.28 3.63
CA GLU A 195 -2.57 -7.02 5.08
C GLU A 195 -1.66 -5.84 5.41
N THR A 196 -1.30 -5.01 4.43
CA THR A 196 -0.39 -3.88 4.67
C THR A 196 -1.06 -2.57 4.30
N ILE A 197 -0.96 -1.61 5.23
CA ILE A 197 -1.36 -0.22 5.02
C ILE A 197 -0.13 0.64 5.18
N LEU A 198 0.15 1.48 4.19
CA LEU A 198 1.12 2.57 4.30
C LEU A 198 0.38 3.84 4.68
N GLY A 199 0.95 4.59 5.62
CA GLY A 199 0.49 5.91 6.01
C GLY A 199 1.51 6.99 5.66
N SER A 200 1.03 8.15 5.24
CA SER A 200 1.82 9.35 5.00
C SER A 200 1.05 10.62 5.39
N GLY A 201 1.76 11.73 5.50
CA GLY A 201 1.13 13.05 5.67
C GLY A 201 0.71 13.68 4.36
N ASP A 202 0.00 14.80 4.47
CA ASP A 202 -0.33 15.66 3.34
C ASP A 202 0.92 16.41 2.84
N ASP A 203 1.01 16.63 1.53
CA ASP A 203 2.18 17.27 0.92
C ASP A 203 2.34 18.73 1.35
N MET A 204 1.23 19.44 1.63
CA MET A 204 1.26 20.85 2.04
C MET A 204 1.69 21.02 3.49
N THR A 205 1.23 20.14 4.39
CA THR A 205 1.56 20.19 5.82
C THR A 205 2.73 19.29 6.19
N ARG A 206 3.43 18.73 5.20
CA ARG A 206 4.57 17.83 5.40
C ARG A 206 5.57 18.39 6.41
N TYR A 207 5.91 17.57 7.41
CA TYR A 207 6.80 17.89 8.54
C TYR A 207 6.33 19.01 9.48
N HIS A 208 5.15 19.60 9.26
CA HIS A 208 4.61 20.63 10.15
C HIS A 208 3.74 20.02 11.24
N MET A 209 3.72 20.67 12.40
CA MET A 209 2.92 20.30 13.56
C MET A 209 2.39 21.57 14.22
N GLU A 210 1.11 21.58 14.59
CA GLU A 210 0.52 22.68 15.35
C GLU A 210 0.58 22.37 16.85
N ILE A 211 1.23 23.23 17.62
CA ILE A 211 1.29 23.12 19.08
C ILE A 211 0.60 24.34 19.70
N ARG A 212 -0.41 24.09 20.55
CA ARG A 212 -1.14 25.17 21.21
C ARG A 212 -0.21 25.98 22.11
N GLY A 213 -0.28 27.30 21.98
CA GLY A 213 0.59 28.24 22.71
C GLY A 213 1.96 28.47 22.07
N LEU A 214 2.38 27.65 21.10
CA LEU A 214 3.62 27.83 20.35
C LEU A 214 3.35 28.21 18.88
N GLY A 215 2.28 27.70 18.28
CA GLY A 215 1.95 27.86 16.86
C GLY A 215 2.41 26.66 16.02
N ILE A 216 2.51 26.88 14.71
CA ILE A 216 2.96 25.87 13.75
C ILE A 216 4.49 25.82 13.76
N ILE A 217 5.04 24.62 13.90
CA ILE A 217 6.48 24.36 13.87
C ILE A 217 6.83 23.36 12.77
N ASN A 218 8.06 23.41 12.26
CA ASN A 218 8.59 22.42 11.34
C ASN A 218 9.51 21.45 12.08
N ILE A 219 9.11 20.18 12.17
CA ILE A 219 9.82 19.15 12.93
C ILE A 219 11.17 18.83 12.29
N ARG A 220 11.25 18.81 10.95
CA ARG A 220 12.49 18.50 10.24
C ARG A 220 13.55 19.58 10.44
N ASP A 221 13.15 20.84 10.47
CA ASP A 221 14.07 21.96 10.65
C ASP A 221 14.61 22.04 12.09
N ILE A 222 13.76 21.73 13.08
CA ILE A 222 14.13 21.81 14.50
C ILE A 222 14.95 20.58 14.95
N PHE A 223 14.52 19.38 14.57
CA PHE A 223 15.08 18.11 15.07
C PHE A 223 15.94 17.36 14.04
N GLY A 224 16.06 17.91 12.82
CA GLY A 224 16.83 17.33 11.74
C GLY A 224 16.10 16.24 10.95
N PRO A 225 16.67 15.81 9.80
CA PRO A 225 16.05 14.85 8.91
C PRO A 225 15.87 13.46 9.52
N THR A 226 16.63 13.10 10.55
CA THR A 226 16.52 11.81 11.24
C THR A 226 15.28 11.70 12.13
N ALA A 227 14.68 12.83 12.49
CA ALA A 227 13.47 12.89 13.31
C ALA A 227 12.17 12.71 12.50
N THR A 228 12.27 12.58 11.17
CA THR A 228 11.11 12.46 10.27
C THR A 228 11.25 11.27 9.33
N VAL A 229 10.13 10.70 8.90
CA VAL A 229 10.06 9.74 7.80
C VAL A 229 8.82 10.03 6.96
N ASP A 230 8.93 9.94 5.62
CA ASP A 230 7.85 10.37 4.72
C ASP A 230 6.64 9.44 4.74
N GLN A 231 6.90 8.13 4.87
CA GLN A 231 5.87 7.11 4.90
C GLN A 231 6.22 6.01 5.91
N LYS A 232 5.22 5.43 6.54
CA LYS A 232 5.40 4.32 7.48
C LYS A 232 4.26 3.31 7.35
N LYS A 233 4.58 2.01 7.42
CA LYS A 233 3.57 0.96 7.55
C LYS A 233 2.81 1.17 8.87
N VAL A 234 1.50 1.27 8.83
CA VAL A 234 0.67 1.35 10.05
C VAL A 234 0.48 -0.07 10.59
N GLU A 235 0.92 -0.29 11.82
CA GLU A 235 0.90 -1.60 12.47
C GLU A 235 -0.01 -1.60 13.71
N VAL A 236 -0.15 -0.47 14.39
CA VAL A 236 -0.93 -0.34 15.61
C VAL A 236 -1.71 0.97 15.62
N ILE A 237 -2.94 0.91 16.12
CA ILE A 237 -3.75 2.09 16.42
C ILE A 237 -3.71 2.32 17.94
N ILE A 238 -3.43 3.55 18.35
CA ILE A 238 -3.63 3.98 19.74
C ILE A 238 -4.77 4.98 19.74
N ARG A 239 -5.87 4.64 20.41
CA ARG A 239 -6.99 5.56 20.64
C ARG A 239 -6.84 6.18 22.01
N ILE A 240 -6.79 7.50 22.02
CA ILE A 240 -6.71 8.31 23.22
C ILE A 240 -8.10 8.89 23.48
N GLU A 241 -8.61 8.72 24.69
CA GLU A 241 -9.89 9.30 25.13
C GLU A 241 -9.79 9.89 26.54
N GLU A 242 -10.71 10.79 26.88
CA GLU A 242 -10.81 11.30 28.24
C GLU A 242 -11.20 10.16 29.18
N TRP A 243 -10.58 10.13 30.36
CA TRP A 243 -10.93 9.14 31.36
C TRP A 243 -12.39 9.29 31.77
N ASP A 244 -13.10 8.16 31.74
CA ASP A 244 -14.51 8.07 32.10
C ASP A 244 -14.67 7.07 33.25
N ALA A 245 -15.27 7.53 34.35
CA ALA A 245 -15.50 6.70 35.54
C ALA A 245 -16.49 5.55 35.27
N GLU A 246 -17.37 5.71 34.29
CA GLU A 246 -18.42 4.74 33.95
C GLU A 246 -17.94 3.67 32.97
N LYS A 247 -16.77 3.87 32.33
CA LYS A 247 -16.19 2.89 31.41
C LYS A 247 -15.23 1.93 32.12
N GLU A 248 -15.38 0.65 31.83
CA GLU A 248 -14.36 -0.34 32.19
C GLU A 248 -13.19 -0.28 31.20
N TYR A 249 -12.03 0.10 31.73
CA TYR A 249 -10.76 0.00 31.02
C TYR A 249 -10.09 -1.33 31.35
N ASP A 250 -9.50 -1.95 30.33
CA ASP A 250 -8.73 -3.18 30.50
C ASP A 250 -7.52 -2.92 31.41
N ARG A 251 -7.55 -3.51 32.60
CA ARG A 251 -6.50 -3.40 33.61
C ARG A 251 -5.42 -4.45 33.45
N LEU A 252 -5.71 -5.54 32.73
CA LEU A 252 -4.81 -6.69 32.58
C LEU A 252 -4.12 -6.67 31.22
N GLY A 253 -4.62 -5.93 30.22
CA GLY A 253 -4.04 -5.91 28.87
C GLY A 253 -4.36 -7.17 28.06
N LEU A 254 -5.48 -7.83 28.41
CA LEU A 254 -5.99 -9.06 27.79
C LEU A 254 -6.97 -8.80 26.65
N ASP A 255 -7.49 -7.59 26.51
CA ASP A 255 -8.39 -7.22 25.42
C ASP A 255 -7.65 -7.26 24.06
N ASP A 256 -8.10 -8.11 23.13
CA ASP A 256 -7.64 -8.10 21.72
C ASP A 256 -8.55 -7.19 20.87
N ARG A 257 -8.49 -5.88 21.15
CA ARG A 257 -9.23 -4.89 20.36
C ARG A 257 -8.56 -4.67 19.01
N ARG A 258 -9.35 -4.59 17.95
CA ARG A 258 -8.88 -4.30 16.59
C ARG A 258 -9.73 -3.22 15.93
N THR A 259 -9.08 -2.42 15.09
CA THR A 259 -9.72 -1.45 14.21
C THR A 259 -9.57 -1.94 12.78
N ASN A 260 -10.67 -2.02 12.04
CA ASN A 260 -10.63 -2.26 10.60
C ASN A 260 -10.40 -0.94 9.85
N LEU A 261 -9.33 -0.88 9.05
CA LEU A 261 -9.07 0.21 8.11
C LEU A 261 -8.75 -0.44 6.76
N LEU A 262 -9.37 0.02 5.66
CA LEU A 262 -9.14 -0.54 4.32
C LEU A 262 -9.19 -2.09 4.28
N GLU A 263 -10.11 -2.67 5.05
CA GLU A 263 -10.29 -4.13 5.26
C GLU A 263 -9.15 -4.84 6.03
N VAL A 264 -8.14 -4.13 6.51
CA VAL A 264 -7.06 -4.66 7.35
C VAL A 264 -7.40 -4.45 8.83
N ASN A 265 -7.31 -5.51 9.63
CA ASN A 265 -7.57 -5.47 11.08
C ASN A 265 -6.29 -5.16 11.87
N LEU A 266 -6.18 -3.94 12.37
CA LEU A 266 -5.02 -3.47 13.13
C LEU A 266 -5.25 -3.56 14.64
N PRO A 267 -4.29 -4.10 15.43
CA PRO A 267 -4.31 -4.05 16.89
C PRO A 267 -4.56 -2.63 17.40
N THR A 268 -5.46 -2.49 18.37
CA THR A 268 -5.89 -1.19 18.89
C THR A 268 -5.78 -1.13 20.40
N TYR A 269 -5.04 -0.15 20.91
CA TYR A 269 -4.96 0.15 22.35
C TYR A 269 -5.83 1.36 22.67
N LEU A 270 -6.69 1.25 23.68
CA LEU A 270 -7.45 2.39 24.20
C LEU A 270 -6.77 2.91 25.46
N ILE A 271 -6.30 4.16 25.43
CA ILE A 271 -5.57 4.80 26.52
C ILE A 271 -6.40 5.98 27.05
N PRO A 272 -6.90 5.90 28.30
CA PRO A 272 -7.54 7.03 28.94
C PRO A 272 -6.52 8.08 29.40
N VAL A 273 -6.82 9.35 29.12
CA VAL A 273 -6.07 10.52 29.58
C VAL A 273 -6.65 11.05 30.88
N SER A 274 -5.76 11.33 31.82
CA SER A 274 -6.07 12.09 33.03
C SER A 274 -4.95 13.10 33.28
N PRO A 275 -5.24 14.27 33.86
CA PRO A 275 -4.22 15.25 34.23
C PRO A 275 -3.07 14.61 35.02
N GLY A 276 -1.84 14.98 34.71
CA GLY A 276 -0.62 14.48 35.37
C GLY A 276 -0.07 13.16 34.82
N ARG A 277 -0.73 12.52 33.84
CA ARG A 277 -0.16 11.36 33.12
C ARG A 277 0.68 11.79 31.93
N ASN A 278 1.90 11.28 31.81
CA ASN A 278 2.70 11.45 30.60
C ASN A 278 2.25 10.43 29.53
N LEU A 279 1.50 10.90 28.52
CA LEU A 279 0.96 10.04 27.47
C LEU A 279 2.05 9.40 26.62
N ALA A 280 3.13 10.12 26.32
CA ALA A 280 4.25 9.58 25.55
C ALA A 280 4.85 8.33 26.21
N THR A 281 5.00 8.34 27.54
CA THR A 281 5.47 7.16 28.29
C THR A 281 4.52 5.97 28.15
N ILE A 282 3.20 6.19 28.27
CA ILE A 282 2.22 5.10 28.16
C ILE A 282 2.20 4.55 26.73
N VAL A 283 2.24 5.42 25.73
CA VAL A 283 2.33 5.06 24.31
C VAL A 283 3.58 4.22 24.05
N GLU A 284 4.76 4.67 24.48
CA GLU A 284 6.01 3.95 24.28
C GLU A 284 5.99 2.56 24.94
N VAL A 285 5.46 2.46 26.17
CA VAL A 285 5.28 1.18 26.87
C VAL A 285 4.30 0.27 26.12
N ALA A 286 3.21 0.80 25.57
CA ALA A 286 2.27 0.03 24.76
C ALA A 286 2.95 -0.55 23.51
N VAL A 287 3.83 0.22 22.86
CA VAL A 287 4.61 -0.27 21.71
C VAL A 287 5.61 -1.35 22.12
N ARG A 288 6.31 -1.18 23.25
CA ARG A 288 7.20 -2.23 23.79
C ARG A 288 6.43 -3.51 24.11
N ASN A 289 5.25 -3.40 24.70
CA ASN A 289 4.37 -4.55 24.96
C ASN A 289 3.89 -5.21 23.66
N HIS A 290 3.56 -4.43 22.62
CA HIS A 290 3.23 -4.95 21.30
C HIS A 290 4.40 -5.76 20.70
N LEU A 291 5.63 -5.25 20.81
CA LEU A 291 6.82 -5.96 20.36
C LEU A 291 7.05 -7.27 21.14
N LEU A 292 6.82 -7.28 22.46
CA LEU A 292 6.88 -8.50 23.28
C LEU A 292 5.82 -9.53 22.86
N LYS A 293 4.58 -9.11 22.66
CA LYS A 293 3.49 -9.99 22.18
C LYS A 293 3.84 -10.62 20.82
N ARG A 294 4.47 -9.86 19.91
CA ARG A 294 4.97 -10.39 18.61
C ARG A 294 6.08 -11.42 18.75
N GLN A 295 6.84 -11.38 19.85
CA GLN A 295 7.86 -12.37 20.19
C GLN A 295 7.29 -13.58 20.96
N GLY A 296 5.98 -13.61 21.21
CA GLY A 296 5.31 -14.68 21.95
C GLY A 296 5.36 -14.51 23.47
N VAL A 297 5.77 -13.34 23.98
CA VAL A 297 5.81 -13.04 25.42
C VAL A 297 4.51 -12.33 25.84
N PHE A 298 3.75 -12.93 26.74
CA PHE A 298 2.44 -12.44 27.19
C PHE A 298 2.42 -12.22 28.71
N SER A 299 3.09 -11.17 29.18
CA SER A 299 3.33 -10.92 30.62
C SER A 299 2.05 -10.91 31.49
N ALA A 300 0.94 -10.41 30.95
CA ALA A 300 -0.35 -10.42 31.65
C ALA A 300 -0.92 -11.82 31.85
N ALA A 301 -0.89 -12.64 30.80
CA ALA A 301 -1.37 -14.02 30.84
C ALA A 301 -0.50 -14.86 31.80
N GLU A 302 0.82 -14.67 31.75
CA GLU A 302 1.76 -15.33 32.67
C GLU A 302 1.49 -14.97 34.14
N LEU A 303 1.16 -13.71 34.43
CA LEU A 303 0.83 -13.26 35.79
C LEU A 303 -0.50 -13.86 36.26
N VAL A 304 -1.53 -13.85 35.41
CA VAL A 304 -2.84 -14.45 35.72
C VAL A 304 -2.70 -15.95 35.98
N GLU A 305 -1.93 -16.66 35.15
CA GLU A 305 -1.67 -18.09 35.34
C GLU A 305 -0.92 -18.35 36.65
N ARG A 306 0.07 -17.52 36.99
CA ARG A 306 0.81 -17.63 38.26
C ARG A 306 -0.11 -17.38 39.47
N GLN A 307 -1.01 -16.41 39.39
CA GLN A 307 -1.98 -16.13 40.45
C GLN A 307 -2.99 -17.27 40.61
N ALA A 308 -3.50 -17.83 39.52
CA ALA A 308 -4.40 -18.98 39.55
C ALA A 308 -3.76 -20.20 40.24
N LYS A 309 -2.50 -20.52 39.88
CA LYS A 309 -1.73 -21.60 40.51
C LYS A 309 -1.52 -21.40 42.02
N LEU A 310 -1.30 -20.17 42.47
CA LEU A 310 -1.17 -19.86 43.89
C LEU A 310 -2.48 -20.00 44.66
N MET A 311 -3.63 -19.71 44.02
CA MET A 311 -4.96 -19.87 44.63
C MET A 311 -5.40 -21.32 44.70
N GLU A 312 -5.04 -22.16 43.72
CA GLU A 312 -5.33 -23.60 43.72
C GLU A 312 -4.50 -24.37 44.75
N GLY A 313 -3.24 -23.97 45.01
CA GLY A 313 -2.38 -24.56 46.04
C GLY A 313 -2.66 -24.10 47.47
N GLY A 314 -3.63 -23.19 47.67
CA GLY A 314 -3.90 -22.51 48.95
C GLY A 314 -5.16 -22.93 49.69
N ARG A 315 -5.81 -24.05 49.32
CA ARG A 315 -6.90 -24.64 50.13
C ARG A 315 -6.36 -25.76 51.02
N PRO A 316 -6.00 -25.49 52.30
CA PRO A 316 -5.85 -26.55 53.28
C PRO A 316 -7.24 -27.11 53.66
N GLU A 317 -7.33 -28.43 53.78
CA GLU A 317 -8.39 -29.14 54.51
C GLU A 317 -8.39 -28.75 56.00
#